data_AF-A0A4Y9PXA3-F1
#
_entry.id   AF-A0A4Y9PXA3-F1
#
_cell.length_a   1.000
_cell.length_b   1.000
_cell.length_c   1.000
_cell.angle_alpha   90.00
_cell.angle_beta   90.00
_cell.angle_gamma   90.00
#
_symmetry.space_group_name_H-M   'P 1'
#
loop_
_entity.id
_entity.type
_entity.pdbx_description
1 polymer ?
#
loop_
_entity_poly.entity_id
_entity_poly.type
_entity_poly.pdbx_seq_one_letter_code
_entity_poly.pdbx_strand_id
1 'polypeptide(L)'
;MTDHLVAHGWVDPDVGSAIAPVDRIARGLGLALTLAESPRPLVRGCTDWTARRSHLAGRLGAAILTALLTEGWLTRRRDDRSLRITPRGEEGFALFGIRILG
;
A
#
# COMPACT_ATOMS: atom_id res chain seq x y z
N MET A 1 2.33 -5.02 -4.14
CA MET A 1 1.30 -4.51 -3.20
C MET A 1 -0.03 -4.26 -3.90
N THR A 2 -0.15 -3.27 -4.79
CA THR A 2 -1.42 -2.96 -5.49
C THR A 2 -2.00 -4.19 -6.19
N ASP A 3 -1.18 -4.93 -6.94
CA ASP A 3 -1.60 -6.17 -7.61
C ASP A 3 -2.15 -7.22 -6.64
N HIS A 4 -1.59 -7.31 -5.42
CA HIS A 4 -2.08 -8.23 -4.39
C HIS A 4 -3.46 -7.79 -3.88
N LEU A 5 -3.67 -6.49 -3.66
CA LEU A 5 -4.96 -5.95 -3.24
C LEU A 5 -6.04 -6.14 -4.31
N VAL A 6 -5.69 -5.96 -5.59
CA VAL A 6 -6.58 -6.21 -6.74
C VAL A 6 -6.90 -7.69 -6.87
N ALA A 7 -5.90 -8.58 -6.76
CA ALA A 7 -6.10 -10.03 -6.84
C ALA A 7 -7.05 -10.57 -5.74
N HIS A 8 -7.12 -9.90 -4.59
CA HIS A 8 -8.05 -10.22 -3.51
C HIS A 8 -9.40 -9.49 -3.61
N GLY A 9 -9.60 -8.68 -4.65
CA GLY A 9 -10.84 -7.92 -4.86
C GLY A 9 -11.06 -6.82 -3.82
N TRP A 10 -9.99 -6.30 -3.20
CA TRP A 10 -10.12 -5.26 -2.16
C TRP A 10 -10.08 -3.84 -2.72
N VAL A 11 -9.53 -3.67 -3.92
CA VAL A 11 -9.41 -2.40 -4.63
C VAL A 11 -9.73 -2.63 -6.10
N ASP A 12 -10.43 -1.70 -6.72
CA ASP A 12 -10.69 -1.70 -8.16
C ASP A 12 -9.45 -1.22 -8.93
N PRO A 13 -8.95 -1.97 -9.93
CA PRO A 13 -7.79 -1.58 -10.72
C PRO A 13 -8.01 -0.29 -11.54
N ASP A 14 -9.26 0.09 -11.83
CA ASP A 14 -9.58 1.18 -12.75
C ASP A 14 -10.10 2.46 -12.07
N VAL A 15 -10.49 2.46 -10.79
CA VAL A 15 -11.01 3.69 -10.14
C VAL A 15 -10.80 3.81 -8.62
N GLY A 16 -10.77 5.07 -8.17
CA GLY A 16 -10.57 5.60 -6.80
C GLY A 16 -11.53 5.15 -5.69
N SER A 17 -11.82 3.85 -5.54
CA SER A 17 -12.57 3.32 -4.40
C SER A 17 -11.91 2.07 -3.79
N ALA A 18 -12.09 1.90 -2.49
CA ALA A 18 -11.88 0.60 -1.84
C ALA A 18 -13.14 -0.23 -2.03
N ILE A 19 -12.99 -1.49 -2.45
CA ILE A 19 -14.10 -2.44 -2.60
C ILE A 19 -14.38 -3.12 -1.25
N ALA A 20 -13.32 -3.36 -0.47
CA ALA A 20 -13.43 -3.95 0.86
C ALA A 20 -13.40 -2.88 1.97
N PRO A 21 -14.07 -3.13 3.12
CA PRO A 21 -13.89 -2.35 4.33
C PRO A 21 -12.42 -2.28 4.76
N VAL A 22 -12.01 -1.14 5.31
CA VAL A 22 -10.61 -0.84 5.67
C VAL A 22 -10.07 -1.82 6.72
N ASP A 23 -10.91 -2.28 7.64
CA ASP A 23 -10.55 -3.27 8.65
C ASP A 23 -10.24 -4.64 8.03
N ARG A 24 -10.94 -5.03 6.95
CA ARG A 24 -10.64 -6.25 6.20
C ARG A 24 -9.30 -6.16 5.49
N ILE A 25 -9.01 -5.00 4.90
CA ILE A 25 -7.72 -4.73 4.25
C ILE A 25 -6.58 -4.77 5.27
N ALA A 26 -6.78 -4.12 6.42
CA ALA A 26 -5.83 -4.10 7.54
C ALA A 26 -5.47 -5.52 8.00
N ARG A 27 -6.48 -6.36 8.28
CA ARG A 27 -6.28 -7.77 8.65
C ARG A 27 -5.57 -8.55 7.55
N GLY A 28 -5.96 -8.34 6.30
CA GLY A 28 -5.38 -9.02 5.15
C GLY A 28 -3.90 -8.70 4.91
N LEU A 29 -3.44 -7.52 5.35
CA LEU A 29 -2.04 -7.11 5.29
C LEU A 29 -1.26 -7.36 6.60
N GLY A 30 -1.95 -7.80 7.66
CA GLY A 30 -1.36 -7.85 9.01
C GLY A 30 -0.88 -6.51 9.52
N LEU A 31 -1.49 -5.40 9.08
CA LEU A 31 -1.12 -4.04 9.45
C LEU A 31 -2.26 -3.37 10.20
N ALA A 32 -1.93 -2.62 11.26
CA ALA A 32 -2.87 -1.68 11.85
C ALA A 32 -2.96 -0.43 10.96
N LEU A 33 -4.13 -0.17 10.37
CA LEU A 33 -4.34 0.99 9.51
C LEU A 33 -5.14 2.07 10.24
N THR A 34 -4.59 3.29 10.29
CA THR A 34 -5.29 4.48 10.77
C THR A 34 -5.49 5.44 9.61
N LEU A 35 -6.76 5.73 9.28
CA LEU A 35 -7.08 6.71 8.25
C LEU A 35 -7.13 8.11 8.86
N ALA A 36 -6.28 9.02 8.39
CA ALA A 36 -6.41 10.43 8.72
C ALA A 36 -7.74 10.99 8.19
N GLU A 37 -8.41 11.85 8.95
CA GLU A 37 -9.51 12.67 8.43
C GLU A 37 -8.95 13.68 7.44
N SER A 38 -9.44 13.62 6.20
CA SER A 38 -8.91 14.43 5.10
C SER A 38 -9.95 14.54 3.99
N PRO A 39 -10.03 15.70 3.29
CA PRO A 39 -10.86 15.85 2.10
C PRO A 39 -10.33 15.04 0.90
N ARG A 40 -9.13 14.45 1.01
CA ARG A 40 -8.59 13.56 -0.03
C ARG A 40 -9.47 12.30 -0.17
N PRO A 41 -9.64 11.77 -1.39
CA PRO A 41 -10.40 10.55 -1.58
C PRO A 41 -9.75 9.36 -0.84
N LEU A 42 -10.58 8.39 -0.45
CA LEU A 42 -10.11 7.19 0.25
C LEU A 42 -9.11 6.41 -0.61
N VAL A 43 -9.45 6.18 -1.87
CA VAL A 43 -8.57 5.61 -2.88
C VAL A 43 -8.51 6.56 -4.07
N ARG A 44 -7.36 6.67 -4.71
CA ARG A 44 -7.18 7.38 -5.98
C ARG A 44 -6.32 6.51 -6.88
N GLY A 45 -6.77 6.22 -8.09
CA GLY A 45 -5.90 5.70 -9.12
C GLY A 45 -4.89 6.78 -9.51
N CYS A 46 -3.60 6.53 -9.28
CA CYS A 46 -2.54 7.37 -9.83
C CYS A 46 -1.90 6.65 -11.01
N THR A 47 -2.03 7.17 -12.21
CA THR A 47 -1.37 6.59 -13.39
C THR A 47 0.14 6.74 -13.23
N ASP A 48 0.87 5.63 -13.15
CA ASP A 48 2.32 5.66 -13.35
C ASP A 48 2.61 5.60 -14.85
N TRP A 49 3.27 6.64 -15.37
CA TRP A 49 3.59 6.76 -16.80
C TRP A 49 4.65 5.76 -17.28
N THR A 50 5.29 5.00 -16.39
CA THR A 50 6.23 3.94 -16.78
C THR A 50 5.59 2.56 -16.95
N ALA A 51 4.51 2.26 -16.23
CA ALA A 51 3.88 0.93 -16.20
C ALA A 51 2.45 0.86 -16.75
N ARG A 52 1.79 2.02 -17.01
CA ARG A 52 0.34 2.11 -17.32
C ARG A 52 -0.54 1.38 -16.30
N ARG A 53 -0.13 1.31 -15.04
CA ARG A 53 -0.89 0.72 -13.93
C ARG A 53 -1.34 1.81 -12.96
N SER A 54 -2.57 1.70 -12.47
CA SER A 54 -3.07 2.56 -11.40
C SER A 54 -2.36 2.21 -10.09
N HIS A 55 -1.57 3.13 -9.56
CA HIS A 55 -1.02 3.05 -8.21
C HIS A 55 -2.09 3.41 -7.18
N LEU A 56 -2.08 2.70 -6.04
CA LEU A 56 -2.93 2.99 -4.90
C LEU A 56 -2.49 4.31 -4.25
N ALA A 57 -3.19 5.40 -4.55
CA ALA A 57 -3.05 6.68 -3.86
C ALA A 57 -4.29 6.98 -3.00
N GLY A 58 -4.32 8.15 -2.35
CA GLY A 58 -5.40 8.54 -1.45
C GLY A 58 -5.11 8.19 0.02
N ARG A 59 -6.13 8.34 0.88
CA ARG A 59 -5.99 8.15 2.34
C ARG A 59 -5.57 6.72 2.69
N LEU A 60 -6.04 5.71 1.95
CA LEU A 60 -5.68 4.31 2.17
C LEU A 60 -4.21 4.05 1.85
N GLY A 61 -3.72 4.51 0.69
CA GLY A 61 -2.31 4.36 0.32
C GLY A 61 -1.38 5.05 1.32
N ALA A 62 -1.77 6.22 1.82
CA ALA A 62 -1.02 6.94 2.85
C ALA A 62 -1.01 6.20 4.21
N ALA A 63 -2.15 5.61 4.60
CA ALA A 63 -2.25 4.82 5.83
C ALA A 63 -1.40 3.54 5.76
N ILE A 64 -1.43 2.83 4.63
CA ILE A 64 -0.58 1.65 4.39
C ILE A 64 0.90 2.04 4.45
N LEU A 65 1.31 3.11 3.76
CA LEU A 65 2.69 3.59 3.81
C LEU A 65 3.11 3.93 5.26
N THR A 66 2.25 4.61 6.00
CA THR A 66 2.51 4.94 7.40
C THR A 66 2.70 3.68 8.24
N ALA A 67 1.80 2.71 8.12
CA ALA A 67 1.89 1.46 8.86
C ALA A 67 3.18 0.68 8.54
N LEU A 68 3.58 0.60 7.27
CA LEU A 68 4.82 -0.08 6.87
C LEU A 68 6.08 0.61 7.40
N LEU A 69 6.08 1.93 7.49
CA LEU A 69 7.17 2.69 8.09
C LEU A 69 7.21 2.48 9.61
N THR A 70 6.05 2.49 10.27
CA THR A 70 5.92 2.25 11.72
C THR A 70 6.36 0.85 12.10
N GLU A 71 5.97 -0.17 11.32
CA GLU A 71 6.38 -1.56 11.53
C GLU A 71 7.84 -1.83 11.13
N GLY A 72 8.53 -0.83 10.57
CA GLY A 72 9.93 -0.93 10.15
C GLY A 72 10.15 -1.78 8.91
N TRP A 73 9.10 -2.04 8.11
CA TRP A 73 9.20 -2.78 6.84
C TRP A 73 9.79 -1.91 5.74
N LEU A 74 9.54 -0.61 5.81
CA LEU A 74 10.10 0.40 4.91
C LEU A 74 10.92 1.41 5.70
N THR A 75 11.91 1.99 5.03
CA THR A 75 12.66 3.16 5.51
C THR A 75 12.74 4.20 4.41
N ARG A 76 12.74 5.49 4.78
CA ARG A 76 12.98 6.57 3.83
C ARG A 76 14.48 6.68 3.55
N ARG A 77 14.87 6.86 2.29
CA ARG A 77 16.25 7.26 1.96
C ARG A 77 16.43 8.73 2.32
N ARG A 78 17.67 9.13 2.65
CA ARG A 78 17.97 10.51 3.07
C ARG A 78 18.04 11.48 1.90
N ASP A 79 18.42 10.98 0.74
CA ASP A 79 18.82 11.81 -0.40
C ASP A 79 17.65 12.12 -1.34
N ASP A 80 16.57 11.34 -1.27
CA ASP A 80 15.39 11.50 -2.11
C ASP A 80 14.09 11.02 -1.43
N ARG A 81 12.99 11.03 -2.19
CA ARG A 81 11.67 10.55 -1.74
C ARG A 81 11.49 9.03 -1.90
N SER A 82 12.55 8.29 -2.18
CA SER A 82 12.48 6.84 -2.35
C SER A 82 12.39 6.11 -1.01
N LEU A 83 11.86 4.91 -1.09
CA LEU A 83 11.71 4.00 0.05
C LEU A 83 12.63 2.81 -0.16
N ARG A 84 13.20 2.30 0.93
CA ARG A 84 13.99 1.08 0.96
C ARG A 84 13.28 0.05 1.81
N ILE A 85 13.13 -1.15 1.26
CA ILE A 85 12.63 -2.32 1.99
C ILE A 85 13.72 -2.79 2.95
N THR A 86 13.34 -3.09 4.19
CA THR A 86 14.24 -3.65 5.20
C THR A 86 14.18 -5.18 5.15
N PRO A 87 15.15 -5.90 5.75
CA PRO A 87 15.06 -7.36 5.88
C PRO A 87 13.74 -7.82 6.56
N ARG A 88 13.31 -7.11 7.61
CA ARG A 88 12.01 -7.33 8.25
C ARG A 88 10.84 -7.10 7.28
N GLY A 89 10.95 -6.11 6.41
CA GLY A 89 9.97 -5.85 5.37
C GLY A 89 9.87 -6.97 4.34
N GLU A 90 10.99 -7.58 3.94
CA GLU A 90 10.98 -8.73 3.03
C GLU A 90 10.24 -9.92 3.63
N GLU A 91 10.51 -10.24 4.90
CA GLU A 91 9.79 -11.27 5.65
C GLU A 91 8.30 -10.96 5.76
N GLY A 92 7.97 -9.71 6.14
CA GLY A 92 6.60 -9.23 6.24
C GLY A 92 5.85 -9.38 4.91
N PHE A 93 6.41 -8.88 3.81
CA PHE A 93 5.80 -8.99 2.49
C PHE A 93 5.61 -10.45 2.05
N ALA A 94 6.57 -11.34 2.35
CA ALA A 94 6.48 -12.75 2.02
C ALA A 94 5.30 -13.46 2.73
N LEU A 95 5.01 -13.11 4.00
CA LEU A 95 3.86 -13.66 4.74
C LEU A 95 2.52 -13.37 4.05
N PHE A 96 2.44 -12.28 3.31
CA PHE A 96 1.25 -11.89 2.55
C PHE A 96 1.38 -12.21 1.07
N GLY A 97 2.30 -13.09 0.67
CA GLY A 97 2.46 -13.52 -0.72
C GLY A 97 2.91 -12.41 -1.67
N ILE A 98 3.48 -11.33 -1.16
CA ILE A 98 4.08 -10.25 -1.95
C ILE A 98 5.57 -10.58 -2.12
N ARG A 99 5.97 -11.01 -3.31
CA ARG A 99 7.40 -11.17 -3.63
C ARG A 99 8.01 -9.82 -3.99
N ILE A 100 9.12 -9.50 -3.32
CA ILE A 100 10.00 -8.41 -3.71
C ILE A 100 11.01 -9.00 -4.68
N LEU A 101 10.97 -8.55 -5.93
CA LEU A 101 12.00 -8.86 -6.91
C LEU A 101 13.14 -7.84 -6.71
N GLY A 102 14.34 -8.34 -6.42
CA GLY A 102 15.55 -7.54 -6.32
C GLY A 102 16.00 -7.01 -7.67
#